data_AF-A0A956A6Y6-F1
#
_entry.id   AF-A0A956A6Y6-F1
#
_cell.length_a   1.000
_cell.length_b   1.000
_cell.length_c   1.000
_cell.angle_alpha   90.00
_cell.angle_beta   90.00
_cell.angle_gamma   90.00
#
_symmetry.space_group_name_H-M   'P 1'
#
loop_
_entity.id
_entity.type
_entity.pdbx_description
1 polymer ?
#
loop_
_entity_poly.entity_id
_entity_poly.type
_entity_poly.pdbx_seq_one_letter_code
_entity_poly.pdbx_strand_id
1 'polypeptide(L)'
;MSILDLVKQNLTPELIGQLSSQLGASKDGTQSVVAQAVPVLVSALAKNAQTTSGARSLDGALAKDHDGSVLDNLGGLVAQLGAGSAGDGILKHVLGEKRPQVEQQLGQKSGIDLAQVGSVLITLAPIVMGALGKKKQEEGLDADGVAKALREDEQRAEAEAPSFLEQLIDQDKDGDIKDDLLSVGSTILGGFLGKK
;
A
#
# COMPACT_ATOMS: atom_id res chain seq x y z
N MET A 1 12.79 2.27 10.45
CA MET A 1 12.25 1.06 9.77
C MET A 1 11.13 1.51 8.86
N SER A 2 10.99 0.95 7.64
CA SER A 2 9.90 1.35 6.74
C SER A 2 8.58 0.69 7.11
N ILE A 3 7.47 1.27 6.69
CA ILE A 3 6.12 0.69 6.71
C ILE A 3 6.13 -0.62 5.92
N LEU A 4 6.82 -0.66 4.77
CA LEU A 4 6.99 -1.89 3.99
C LEU A 4 7.66 -2.99 4.80
N ASP A 5 8.73 -2.66 5.53
CA ASP A 5 9.44 -3.61 6.39
C ASP A 5 8.51 -4.09 7.54
N LEU A 6 7.76 -3.18 8.16
CA LEU A 6 6.81 -3.50 9.24
C LEU A 6 5.71 -4.44 8.74
N VAL A 7 5.12 -4.14 7.59
CA VAL A 7 4.08 -4.98 6.99
C VAL A 7 4.64 -6.36 6.62
N LYS A 8 5.82 -6.42 5.97
CA LYS A 8 6.47 -7.69 5.62
C LYS A 8 6.79 -8.56 6.85
N GLN A 9 7.19 -7.97 7.97
CA GLN A 9 7.45 -8.72 9.21
C GLN A 9 6.19 -9.33 9.83
N ASN A 10 5.04 -8.69 9.65
CA ASN A 10 3.76 -9.17 10.15
C ASN A 10 3.08 -10.19 9.22
N LEU A 11 3.42 -10.16 7.93
CA LEU A 11 2.90 -11.08 6.91
C LEU A 11 3.72 -12.38 6.85
N THR A 12 3.60 -13.19 7.90
CA THR A 12 4.31 -14.47 7.99
C THR A 12 3.79 -15.50 6.98
N PRO A 13 4.60 -16.51 6.59
CA PRO A 13 4.15 -17.60 5.72
C PRO A 13 2.96 -18.39 6.28
N GLU A 14 2.79 -18.39 7.60
CA GLU A 14 1.65 -18.98 8.33
C GLU A 14 0.38 -18.18 8.04
N LEU A 15 0.44 -16.85 8.23
CA LEU A 15 -0.69 -15.94 7.99
C LEU A 15 -1.13 -15.97 6.52
N ILE A 16 -0.17 -16.00 5.58
CA ILE A 16 -0.46 -16.14 4.15
C ILE A 16 -1.17 -17.48 3.87
N GLY A 17 -0.75 -18.57 4.52
CA GLY A 17 -1.40 -19.87 4.39
C GLY A 17 -2.82 -19.90 4.96
N GLN A 18 -3.05 -19.23 6.09
CA GLN A 18 -4.38 -19.08 6.67
C GLN A 18 -5.28 -18.25 5.74
N LEU A 19 -4.77 -17.13 5.22
CA LEU A 19 -5.46 -16.27 4.28
C LEU A 19 -5.83 -17.02 2.99
N SER A 20 -4.87 -17.73 2.38
CA SER A 20 -5.14 -18.50 1.16
C SER A 20 -6.21 -19.57 1.39
N SER A 21 -6.17 -20.23 2.56
CA SER A 21 -7.15 -21.26 2.93
C SER A 21 -8.55 -20.68 3.14
N GLN A 22 -8.65 -19.53 3.82
CA GLN A 22 -9.91 -18.81 4.02
C GLN A 22 -10.55 -18.36 2.69
N LEU A 23 -9.72 -17.93 1.75
CA LEU A 23 -10.17 -17.41 0.45
C LEU A 23 -10.36 -18.49 -0.62
N GLY A 24 -10.01 -19.74 -0.32
CA GLY A 24 -9.98 -20.83 -1.31
C GLY A 24 -9.01 -20.57 -2.47
N ALA A 25 -7.96 -19.76 -2.24
CA ALA A 25 -6.99 -19.35 -3.24
C ALA A 25 -5.70 -20.19 -3.13
N SER A 26 -4.89 -20.21 -4.20
CA SER A 26 -3.56 -20.82 -4.12
C SER A 26 -2.65 -20.02 -3.19
N LYS A 27 -1.76 -20.71 -2.46
CA LYS A 27 -0.80 -20.05 -1.56
C LYS A 27 0.15 -19.13 -2.34
N ASP A 28 0.66 -19.61 -3.47
CA ASP A 28 1.56 -18.85 -4.33
C ASP A 28 0.89 -17.62 -4.94
N GLY A 29 -0.36 -17.76 -5.40
CA GLY A 29 -1.15 -16.65 -5.91
C GLY A 29 -1.45 -15.61 -4.83
N THR A 30 -1.84 -16.06 -3.63
CA THR A 30 -2.07 -15.18 -2.47
C THR A 30 -0.79 -14.43 -2.10
N GLN A 31 0.35 -15.13 -2.02
CA GLN A 31 1.65 -14.52 -1.74
C GLN A 31 2.04 -13.50 -2.82
N SER A 32 1.78 -13.81 -4.09
CA SER A 32 2.02 -12.92 -5.23
C SER A 32 1.18 -11.63 -5.12
N VAL A 33 -0.12 -11.74 -4.78
CA VAL A 33 -0.97 -10.57 -4.54
C VAL A 33 -0.43 -9.75 -3.38
N VAL A 34 -0.12 -10.39 -2.25
CA VAL A 34 0.39 -9.70 -1.05
C VAL A 34 1.67 -8.91 -1.34
N ALA A 35 2.63 -9.52 -2.05
CA ALA A 35 3.90 -8.89 -2.37
C ALA A 35 3.75 -7.63 -3.24
N GLN A 36 2.74 -7.58 -4.11
CA GLN A 36 2.49 -6.48 -5.03
C GLN A 36 1.51 -5.44 -4.48
N ALA A 37 0.51 -5.89 -3.71
CA ALA A 37 -0.51 -5.05 -3.13
C ALA A 37 0.04 -4.11 -2.05
N VAL A 38 0.98 -4.58 -1.23
CA VAL A 38 1.55 -3.76 -0.14
C VAL A 38 2.23 -2.49 -0.68
N PRO A 39 3.16 -2.56 -1.66
CA PRO A 39 3.70 -1.37 -2.33
C PRO A 39 2.64 -0.44 -2.92
N VAL A 40 1.61 -0.99 -3.57
CA VAL A 40 0.53 -0.19 -4.18
C VAL A 40 -0.29 0.55 -3.14
N LEU A 41 -0.66 -0.11 -2.03
CA LEU A 41 -1.39 0.52 -0.94
C LEU A 41 -0.57 1.64 -0.28
N VAL A 42 0.74 1.43 -0.11
CA VAL A 42 1.65 2.47 0.42
C VAL A 42 1.77 3.66 -0.52
N SER A 43 1.98 3.44 -1.83
CA SER A 43 2.02 4.53 -2.81
C SER A 43 0.68 5.27 -2.89
N ALA A 44 -0.45 4.56 -2.87
CA ALA A 44 -1.78 5.19 -2.86
C ALA A 44 -2.00 6.06 -1.61
N LEU A 45 -1.58 5.58 -0.43
CA LEU A 45 -1.61 6.37 0.80
C LEU A 45 -0.69 7.60 0.71
N ALA A 46 0.51 7.44 0.17
CA ALA A 46 1.46 8.54 -0.04
C ALA A 46 0.86 9.62 -0.94
N LYS A 47 0.26 9.22 -2.07
CA LYS A 47 -0.45 10.10 -3.01
C LYS A 47 -1.60 10.86 -2.34
N ASN A 48 -2.41 10.17 -1.54
CA ASN A 48 -3.50 10.80 -0.80
C ASN A 48 -2.99 11.80 0.26
N ALA A 49 -1.83 11.52 0.87
CA ALA A 49 -1.20 12.37 1.87
C ALA A 49 -0.40 13.55 1.29
N GLN A 50 -0.33 13.73 -0.04
CA GLN A 50 0.40 14.85 -0.66
C GLN A 50 -0.22 16.22 -0.37
N THR A 51 -1.53 16.26 -0.08
CA THR A 51 -2.22 17.50 0.29
C THR A 51 -2.31 17.63 1.81
N THR A 52 -2.31 18.86 2.33
CA THR A 52 -2.50 19.12 3.77
C THR A 52 -3.80 18.52 4.30
N SER A 53 -4.89 18.58 3.52
CA SER A 53 -6.17 17.99 3.92
C SER A 53 -6.11 16.46 3.95
N GLY A 54 -5.48 15.85 2.95
CA GLY A 54 -5.33 14.40 2.88
C GLY A 54 -4.46 13.85 4.00
N ALA A 55 -3.32 14.51 4.28
CA ALA A 55 -2.45 14.17 5.40
C ALA A 55 -3.19 14.22 6.75
N ARG A 56 -3.98 15.29 7.00
CA ARG A 56 -4.80 15.41 8.22
C ARG A 56 -5.91 14.37 8.31
N SER A 57 -6.57 14.08 7.18
CA SER A 57 -7.60 13.04 7.13
C SER A 57 -7.02 11.67 7.47
N LEU A 58 -5.85 11.35 6.91
CA LEU A 58 -5.13 10.12 7.21
C LEU A 58 -4.69 10.08 8.67
N ASP A 59 -4.09 11.17 9.16
CA ASP A 59 -3.64 11.32 10.55
C ASP A 59 -4.76 11.04 11.56
N GLY A 60 -5.97 11.58 11.29
CA GLY A 60 -7.16 11.35 12.09
C GLY A 60 -7.65 9.90 12.03
N ALA A 61 -7.61 9.25 10.88
CA ALA A 61 -7.96 7.83 10.75
C ALA A 61 -6.99 6.93 11.54
N LEU A 62 -5.69 7.23 11.48
CA LEU A 62 -4.67 6.53 12.25
C LEU A 62 -4.85 6.71 13.76
N ALA A 63 -5.18 7.92 14.21
CA ALA A 63 -5.40 8.20 15.62
C ALA A 63 -6.68 7.54 16.18
N LYS A 64 -7.69 7.35 15.33
CA LYS A 64 -9.01 6.89 15.76
C LYS A 64 -9.18 5.37 15.71
N ASP A 65 -8.81 4.76 14.58
CA ASP A 65 -9.22 3.39 14.25
C ASP A 65 -8.05 2.49 13.78
N HIS A 66 -6.85 3.05 13.58
CA HIS A 66 -5.70 2.34 13.01
C HIS A 66 -4.38 2.64 13.73
N ASP A 67 -4.38 2.58 15.07
CA ASP A 67 -3.23 2.86 15.93
C ASP A 67 -2.13 1.79 15.92
N GLY A 68 -2.40 0.64 15.31
CA GLY A 68 -1.50 -0.52 15.26
C GLY A 68 -2.00 -1.75 16.02
N SER A 69 -3.05 -1.62 16.83
CA SER A 69 -3.64 -2.73 17.60
C SER A 69 -4.10 -3.91 16.74
N VAL A 70 -4.44 -3.67 15.47
CA VAL A 70 -4.76 -4.74 14.50
C VAL A 70 -3.62 -5.74 14.32
N LEU A 71 -2.36 -5.31 14.49
CA LEU A 71 -1.19 -6.15 14.34
C LEU A 71 -1.06 -7.18 15.48
N ASP A 72 -1.70 -6.92 16.62
CA ASP A 72 -1.69 -7.83 17.77
C ASP A 72 -2.63 -9.03 17.57
N ASN A 73 -3.57 -8.95 16.61
CA ASN A 73 -4.56 -10.01 16.34
C ASN A 73 -4.81 -10.24 14.84
N LEU A 74 -3.74 -10.46 14.08
CA LEU A 74 -3.82 -10.73 12.64
C LEU A 74 -4.58 -12.03 12.31
N GLY A 75 -4.45 -13.05 13.16
CA GLY A 75 -5.20 -14.31 13.00
C GLY A 75 -6.71 -14.10 13.13
N GLY A 76 -7.14 -13.29 14.09
CA GLY A 76 -8.54 -12.91 14.25
C GLY A 76 -9.06 -12.07 13.07
N LEU A 77 -8.24 -11.14 12.56
CA LEU A 77 -8.57 -10.36 11.36
C LEU A 77 -8.82 -11.27 10.16
N VAL A 78 -7.91 -12.22 9.89
CA VAL A 78 -8.06 -13.19 8.80
C VAL A 78 -9.28 -14.07 9.03
N ALA A 79 -9.53 -14.49 10.27
CA ALA A 79 -10.70 -15.32 10.60
C ALA A 79 -12.05 -14.62 10.37
N GLN A 80 -12.08 -13.29 10.34
CA GLN A 80 -13.29 -12.49 10.24
C GLN A 80 -13.61 -12.04 8.80
N LEU A 81 -12.87 -12.55 7.80
CA LEU A 81 -13.10 -12.23 6.40
C LEU A 81 -14.53 -12.60 5.97
N GLY A 82 -15.30 -11.59 5.53
CA GLY A 82 -16.69 -11.74 5.08
C GLY A 82 -17.74 -11.01 5.95
N ALA A 83 -17.39 -10.52 7.14
CA ALA A 83 -18.30 -9.79 8.02
C ALA A 83 -17.96 -8.29 8.08
N GLY A 84 -18.44 -7.51 7.11
CA GLY A 84 -18.46 -6.02 7.19
C GLY A 84 -17.11 -5.39 7.51
N SER A 85 -16.06 -5.80 6.79
CA SER A 85 -14.68 -5.45 7.11
C SER A 85 -14.40 -3.95 6.93
N ALA A 86 -13.78 -3.33 7.94
CA ALA A 86 -13.26 -1.97 7.87
C ALA A 86 -12.35 -1.74 6.65
N GLY A 87 -11.72 -2.81 6.15
CA GLY A 87 -10.89 -2.81 4.94
C GLY A 87 -11.58 -2.28 3.69
N ASP A 88 -12.88 -2.54 3.48
CA ASP A 88 -13.57 -2.02 2.29
C ASP A 88 -13.68 -0.49 2.30
N GLY A 89 -13.99 0.06 3.47
CA GLY A 89 -13.99 1.51 3.71
C GLY A 89 -12.61 2.12 3.52
N ILE A 90 -11.54 1.45 3.98
CA ILE A 90 -10.16 1.90 3.76
C ILE A 90 -9.84 1.91 2.26
N LEU A 91 -10.09 0.81 1.55
CA LEU A 91 -9.81 0.70 0.12
C LEU A 91 -10.58 1.75 -0.71
N LYS A 92 -11.81 2.06 -0.33
CA LYS A 92 -12.58 3.13 -0.98
C LYS A 92 -11.89 4.48 -0.89
N HIS A 93 -11.26 4.81 0.24
CA HIS A 93 -10.52 6.07 0.38
C HIS A 93 -9.12 5.99 -0.22
N VAL A 94 -8.44 4.85 -0.06
CA VAL A 94 -7.06 4.68 -0.50
C VAL A 94 -6.95 4.55 -2.02
N LEU A 95 -7.71 3.63 -2.61
CA LEU A 95 -7.65 3.32 -4.05
C LEU A 95 -8.75 4.03 -4.85
N GLY A 96 -9.90 4.34 -4.23
CA GLY A 96 -11.00 5.04 -4.90
C GLY A 96 -11.42 4.36 -6.21
N GLU A 97 -11.52 5.15 -7.27
CA GLU A 97 -11.89 4.69 -8.61
C GLU A 97 -10.85 3.78 -9.27
N LYS A 98 -9.61 3.75 -8.75
CA LYS A 98 -8.53 2.89 -9.28
C LYS A 98 -8.61 1.46 -8.76
N ARG A 99 -9.46 1.17 -7.77
CA ARG A 99 -9.55 -0.16 -7.16
C ARG A 99 -9.81 -1.28 -8.17
N PRO A 100 -10.77 -1.18 -9.12
CA PRO A 100 -11.02 -2.25 -10.08
C PRO A 100 -9.80 -2.53 -10.98
N GLN A 101 -9.08 -1.49 -11.37
CA GLN A 101 -7.86 -1.61 -12.18
C GLN A 101 -6.74 -2.32 -11.41
N VAL A 102 -6.54 -1.96 -10.14
CA VAL A 102 -5.56 -2.61 -9.26
C VAL A 102 -5.91 -4.08 -9.06
N GLU A 103 -7.17 -4.39 -8.76
CA GLU A 103 -7.66 -5.77 -8.62
C GLU A 103 -7.43 -6.59 -9.91
N GLN A 104 -7.71 -5.99 -11.07
CA GLN A 104 -7.51 -6.63 -12.36
C GLN A 104 -6.04 -6.96 -12.64
N GLN A 105 -5.13 -6.02 -12.38
CA GLN A 105 -3.69 -6.23 -12.59
C GLN A 105 -3.12 -7.29 -11.65
N LEU A 106 -3.49 -7.23 -10.38
CA LEU A 106 -3.07 -8.21 -9.38
C LEU A 106 -3.60 -9.61 -9.72
N GLY A 107 -4.85 -9.73 -10.18
CA GLY A 107 -5.42 -11.02 -10.62
C GLY A 107 -4.66 -11.63 -11.79
N GLN A 108 -4.34 -10.82 -12.82
CA GLN A 108 -3.57 -11.28 -13.97
C GLN A 108 -2.17 -11.79 -13.59
N LYS A 109 -1.49 -11.12 -12.65
CA LYS A 109 -0.14 -11.49 -12.22
C LYS A 109 -0.11 -12.68 -11.27
N SER A 110 -1.13 -12.82 -10.43
CA SER A 110 -1.17 -13.86 -9.38
C SER A 110 -1.84 -15.15 -9.84
N GLY A 111 -2.68 -15.09 -10.88
CA GLY A 111 -3.44 -16.24 -11.37
C GLY A 111 -4.59 -16.66 -10.47
N ILE A 112 -5.01 -15.81 -9.51
CA ILE A 112 -6.20 -16.02 -8.68
C ILE A 112 -7.35 -15.13 -9.14
N ASP A 113 -8.59 -15.52 -8.84
CA ASP A 113 -9.77 -14.80 -9.31
C ASP A 113 -9.91 -13.41 -8.66
N LEU A 114 -10.56 -12.47 -9.36
CA LEU A 114 -10.72 -11.08 -8.90
C LEU A 114 -11.40 -10.97 -7.52
N ALA A 115 -12.35 -11.84 -7.23
CA ALA A 115 -13.00 -11.87 -5.91
C ALA A 115 -12.01 -12.23 -4.78
N GLN A 116 -11.07 -13.13 -5.07
CA GLN A 116 -10.02 -13.53 -4.13
C GLN A 116 -9.02 -12.38 -3.96
N VAL A 117 -8.61 -11.72 -5.06
CA VAL A 117 -7.76 -10.52 -5.01
C VAL A 117 -8.40 -9.43 -4.14
N GLY A 118 -9.67 -9.09 -4.40
CA GLY A 118 -10.39 -8.08 -3.63
C GLY A 118 -10.45 -8.42 -2.14
N SER A 119 -10.64 -9.69 -1.80
CA SER A 119 -10.63 -10.16 -0.41
C SER A 119 -9.25 -10.07 0.25
N VAL A 120 -8.17 -10.37 -0.49
CA VAL A 120 -6.80 -10.13 -0.03
C VAL A 120 -6.58 -8.64 0.25
N LEU A 121 -6.96 -7.76 -0.68
CA LEU A 121 -6.81 -6.30 -0.50
C LEU A 121 -7.57 -5.79 0.73
N ILE A 122 -8.81 -6.28 0.93
CA ILE A 122 -9.64 -5.93 2.08
C ILE A 122 -8.94 -6.33 3.40
N THR A 123 -8.23 -7.46 3.41
CA THR A 123 -7.45 -7.91 4.57
C THR A 123 -6.22 -7.06 4.78
N LEU A 124 -5.51 -6.73 3.70
CA LEU A 124 -4.24 -6.02 3.75
C LEU A 124 -4.41 -4.54 4.12
N ALA A 125 -5.48 -3.90 3.69
CA ALA A 125 -5.73 -2.48 3.95
C ALA A 125 -5.61 -2.09 5.44
N PRO A 126 -6.30 -2.75 6.39
CA PRO A 126 -6.14 -2.45 7.81
C PRO A 126 -4.74 -2.82 8.34
N ILE A 127 -4.07 -3.84 7.80
CA ILE A 127 -2.69 -4.20 8.21
C ILE A 127 -1.71 -3.09 7.84
N VAL A 128 -1.79 -2.57 6.62
CA VAL A 128 -0.93 -1.45 6.15
C VAL A 128 -1.21 -0.19 6.96
N MET A 129 -2.49 0.13 7.21
CA MET A 129 -2.87 1.26 8.06
C MET A 129 -2.39 1.09 9.51
N GLY A 130 -2.50 -0.12 10.07
CA GLY A 130 -2.01 -0.43 11.41
C GLY A 130 -0.48 -0.33 11.51
N ALA A 131 0.27 -0.77 10.49
CA ALA A 131 1.72 -0.59 10.45
C ALA A 131 2.10 0.90 10.40
N LEU A 132 1.38 1.70 9.62
CA LEU A 132 1.56 3.15 9.58
C LEU A 132 1.23 3.81 10.93
N GLY A 133 0.11 3.43 11.56
CA GLY A 133 -0.28 3.94 12.87
C GLY A 133 0.70 3.57 13.96
N LYS A 134 1.18 2.33 13.96
CA LYS A 134 2.25 1.88 14.85
C LYS A 134 3.51 2.72 14.69
N LYS A 135 3.97 2.93 13.46
CA LYS A 135 5.11 3.81 13.17
C LYS A 135 4.88 5.23 13.66
N LYS A 136 3.68 5.78 13.43
CA LYS A 136 3.27 7.09 13.95
C LYS A 136 3.40 7.17 15.48
N GLN A 137 2.91 6.17 16.20
CA GLN A 137 2.97 6.14 17.67
C GLN A 137 4.41 6.00 18.17
N GLU A 138 5.20 5.12 17.55
CA GLU A 138 6.59 4.87 17.93
C GLU A 138 7.50 6.07 17.67
N GLU A 139 7.30 6.78 16.56
CA GLU A 139 8.13 7.92 16.14
C GLU A 139 7.52 9.28 16.53
N GLY A 140 6.34 9.31 17.16
CA GLY A 140 5.66 10.53 17.59
C GLY A 140 5.29 11.46 16.42
N LEU A 141 4.88 10.89 15.29
CA LEU A 141 4.64 11.65 14.05
C LEU A 141 3.31 12.42 14.13
N ASP A 142 3.33 13.64 13.62
CA ASP A 142 2.13 14.40 13.27
C ASP A 142 1.74 14.14 11.80
N ALA A 143 0.70 14.83 11.32
CA ALA A 143 0.20 14.65 9.96
C ALA A 143 1.28 14.88 8.88
N ASP A 144 2.17 15.87 9.09
CA ASP A 144 3.24 16.19 8.15
C ASP A 144 4.35 15.13 8.22
N GLY A 145 4.67 14.64 9.41
CA GLY A 145 5.58 13.52 9.63
C GLY A 145 5.10 12.22 8.99
N VAL A 146 3.81 11.91 9.10
CA VAL A 146 3.17 10.75 8.44
C VAL A 146 3.28 10.88 6.92
N ALA A 147 2.95 12.05 6.37
CA ALA A 147 3.04 12.29 4.92
C ALA A 147 4.48 12.21 4.40
N LYS A 148 5.45 12.62 5.22
CA LYS A 148 6.87 12.50 4.88
C LYS A 148 7.33 11.04 4.90
N ALA A 149 7.00 10.30 5.95
CA ALA A 149 7.35 8.88 6.07
C ALA A 149 6.78 8.04 4.91
N LEU A 150 5.53 8.31 4.52
CA LEU A 150 4.92 7.65 3.36
C LEU A 150 5.63 7.96 2.04
N ARG A 151 6.09 9.21 1.83
CA ARG A 151 6.85 9.58 0.63
C ARG A 151 8.21 8.89 0.58
N GLU A 152 8.90 8.77 1.71
CA GLU A 152 10.17 8.03 1.80
C GLU A 152 9.96 6.55 1.46
N ASP A 153 8.86 5.96 1.92
CA ASP A 153 8.52 4.56 1.63
C ASP A 153 8.00 4.33 0.21
N GLU A 154 7.30 5.30 -0.38
CA GLU A 154 6.90 5.27 -1.79
C GLU A 154 8.12 5.22 -2.71
N GLN A 155 9.13 6.06 -2.47
CA GLN A 155 10.39 6.04 -3.23
C GLN A 155 11.10 4.69 -3.11
N ARG A 156 11.01 4.05 -1.95
CA ARG A 156 11.58 2.72 -1.73
C ARG A 156 10.76 1.62 -2.41
N ALA A 157 9.44 1.72 -2.39
CA ALA A 157 8.54 0.82 -3.13
C ALA A 157 8.81 0.88 -4.64
N GLU A 158 9.02 2.08 -5.18
CA GLU A 158 9.40 2.31 -6.59
C GLU A 158 10.74 1.68 -6.94
N ALA A 159 11.72 1.75 -6.04
CA ALA A 159 13.02 1.10 -6.22
C ALA A 159 12.93 -0.44 -6.17
N GLU A 160 11.99 -1.01 -5.40
CA GLU A 160 11.81 -2.46 -5.26
C GLU A 160 10.95 -3.08 -6.37
N ALA A 161 10.00 -2.33 -6.96
CA ALA A 161 9.06 -2.83 -7.96
C ALA A 161 8.79 -1.87 -9.14
N PRO A 162 9.83 -1.37 -9.85
CA PRO A 162 9.68 -0.37 -10.90
C PRO A 162 8.80 -0.87 -12.06
N SER A 163 8.99 -2.12 -12.49
CA SER A 163 8.27 -2.70 -13.64
C SER A 163 6.78 -2.95 -13.41
N PHE A 164 6.33 -3.06 -12.15
CA PHE A 164 4.91 -3.22 -11.85
C PHE A 164 4.19 -1.87 -11.81
N LEU A 165 4.84 -0.83 -11.26
CA LEU A 165 4.31 0.52 -11.27
C LEU A 165 4.29 1.09 -12.70
N GLU A 166 5.32 0.83 -13.49
CA GLU A 166 5.32 1.13 -14.93
C GLU A 166 4.12 0.50 -15.64
N GLN A 167 3.80 -0.77 -15.37
CA GLN A 167 2.66 -1.45 -16.00
C GLN A 167 1.29 -0.96 -15.49
N LEU A 168 1.21 -0.48 -14.25
CA LEU A 168 -0.01 0.10 -13.69
C LEU A 168 -0.25 1.52 -14.25
N ILE A 169 0.84 2.28 -14.47
CA ILE A 169 0.82 3.63 -15.05
C ILE A 169 0.58 3.56 -16.57
N ASP A 170 1.32 2.74 -17.30
CA ASP A 170 1.25 2.56 -18.76
C ASP A 170 -0.06 1.90 -19.25
N GLN A 171 -0.97 1.56 -18.34
CA GLN A 171 -2.22 0.89 -18.71
C GLN A 171 -3.22 1.82 -19.41
N ASP A 172 -3.10 3.15 -19.29
CA ASP A 172 -3.87 4.11 -20.09
C ASP A 172 -3.21 4.43 -21.45
N LYS A 173 -2.00 3.92 -21.71
CA LYS A 173 -1.24 4.06 -22.96
C LYS A 173 -1.09 5.51 -23.43
N ASP A 174 -0.95 6.47 -22.53
CA ASP A 174 -0.74 7.87 -22.93
C ASP A 174 0.69 8.16 -23.43
N GLY A 175 1.68 7.39 -22.97
CA GLY A 175 3.07 7.50 -23.38
C GLY A 175 3.85 8.67 -22.73
N ASP A 176 3.31 9.34 -21.72
CA ASP A 176 3.87 10.59 -21.15
C ASP A 176 4.85 10.39 -19.98
N ILE A 177 5.19 9.14 -19.64
CA ILE A 177 6.05 8.81 -18.48
C ILE A 177 7.52 9.24 -18.65
N LYS A 178 7.96 9.48 -19.90
CA LYS A 178 9.34 9.90 -20.19
C LYS A 178 9.60 11.32 -19.70
N ASP A 179 8.63 12.22 -19.83
CA ASP A 179 8.80 13.64 -19.47
C ASP A 179 8.84 13.82 -17.94
N ASP A 180 8.00 13.10 -17.20
CA ASP A 180 7.97 13.20 -15.74
C ASP A 180 9.20 12.54 -15.07
N LEU A 181 9.68 11.39 -15.56
CA LEU A 181 10.87 10.73 -14.99
C LEU A 181 12.18 11.45 -15.38
N LEU A 182 12.28 12.01 -16.60
CA LEU A 182 13.41 12.84 -17.00
C LEU A 182 13.46 14.16 -16.21
N SER A 183 12.31 14.73 -15.82
CA SER A 183 12.25 15.95 -15.01
C SER A 183 12.71 15.71 -13.55
N VAL A 184 12.34 14.58 -12.93
CA VAL A 184 12.80 14.23 -11.57
C VAL A 184 14.30 13.93 -11.56
N GLY A 185 14.80 13.17 -12.55
CA GLY A 185 16.23 12.86 -12.70
C GLY A 185 17.09 14.11 -12.99
N SER A 186 16.58 15.07 -13.75
CA SER A 186 17.28 16.32 -14.05
C SER A 186 17.22 17.35 -12.91
N THR A 187 16.15 17.36 -12.11
CA THR A 187 16.00 18.30 -10.97
C THR A 187 16.96 17.96 -9.82
N ILE A 188 17.20 16.67 -9.55
CA ILE A 188 18.10 16.22 -8.48
C ILE A 188 19.58 16.42 -8.87
N LEU A 189 19.92 16.23 -10.15
CA LEU A 189 21.30 16.38 -10.64
C LEU A 189 21.65 17.85 -10.95
N GLY A 190 20.67 18.65 -11.40
CA GLY A 190 20.85 20.08 -11.69
C GLY A 190 21.03 20.96 -10.44
N GLY A 191 20.52 20.53 -9.28
CA GLY A 191 20.57 21.31 -8.03
C GLY A 191 21.94 21.38 -7.34
N PHE A 192 22.91 20.53 -7.72
CA PHE A 192 24.22 20.43 -7.06
C PHE A 192 25.40 20.99 -7.85
N LEU A 193 25.19 21.48 -9.07
CA LEU A 193 26.27 21.97 -9.97
C LEU A 193 26.13 23.44 -10.38
N GLY A 194 25.15 24.17 -9.85
CA GLY A 194 24.83 25.54 -10.23
C GLY A 194 25.12 26.60 -9.17
N LYS A 195 26.34 26.70 -8.66
CA LYS A 195 26.85 27.92 -8.00
C LYS A 195 28.38 28.00 -8.19
N LYS A 196 28.80 28.81 -9.16
CA LYS A 196 30.09 29.50 -9.14
C LYS A 196 29.86 30.89 -8.57
#